data_AF-A0A8H3AGD4-F1
#
_entry.id   AF-A0A8H3AGD4-F1
#
_cell.length_a   1.000
_cell.length_b   1.000
_cell.length_c   1.000
_cell.angle_alpha   90.00
_cell.angle_beta   90.00
_cell.angle_gamma   90.00
#
_symmetry.space_group_name_H-M   'P 1'
#
loop_
_entity.id
_entity.type
_entity.pdbx_description
1 polymer ?
#
loop_
_entity_poly.entity_id
_entity_poly.type
_entity_poly.pdbx_seq_one_letter_code
_entity_poly.pdbx_strand_id
1 'polypeptide(L)'
;MGQKAQEPNSIDSEMRELVSIMREASSALDPTENVKIVMEIQEIMKTREGSWRAETEKAKAEARAAAEAHHSARIASLRPPNVPSEDQQARTISSLDEAQFRVIKAINDAEGVLSSRQNERVRARTDLGSWETKDVDEDVASGLDANALRIRLSKELGFEPVLDKPTGKITKMIVRNDDNTDMDVVELTGLSEFEIANRLWEGATTVDQPTS
;
A
#
# COMPACT_ATOMS: atom_id res chain seq x y z
N MET A 1 -117.88 -16.91 -89.96
CA MET A 1 -119.14 -16.35 -89.43
C MET A 1 -118.82 -15.51 -88.20
N GLY A 2 -119.41 -14.32 -88.08
CA GLY A 2 -119.55 -13.63 -86.79
C GLY A 2 -118.59 -12.48 -86.52
N GLN A 3 -118.98 -11.28 -86.94
CA GLN A 3 -118.49 -9.97 -86.47
C GLN A 3 -118.81 -9.73 -84.97
N LYS A 4 -118.17 -8.66 -84.44
CA LYS A 4 -118.48 -7.80 -83.27
C LYS A 4 -117.49 -8.02 -82.12
N ALA A 5 -116.98 -7.00 -81.44
CA ALA A 5 -117.11 -5.56 -81.55
C ALA A 5 -115.95 -4.92 -80.76
N GLN A 6 -115.64 -3.69 -81.11
CA GLN A 6 -114.79 -2.72 -80.42
C GLN A 6 -114.94 -2.74 -78.88
N GLU A 7 -113.84 -2.79 -78.13
CA GLU A 7 -113.77 -2.22 -76.77
C GLU A 7 -112.59 -1.23 -76.67
N PRO A 8 -112.85 0.08 -76.66
CA PRO A 8 -111.82 1.11 -76.72
C PRO A 8 -111.30 1.52 -75.32
N ASN A 9 -110.96 0.58 -74.43
CA ASN A 9 -110.59 0.90 -73.03
C ASN A 9 -109.43 0.08 -72.39
N SER A 10 -108.79 -0.89 -73.07
CA SER A 10 -107.72 -1.70 -72.46
C SER A 10 -106.42 -0.91 -72.24
N ILE A 11 -106.04 -0.09 -73.24
CA ILE A 11 -104.78 0.69 -73.22
C ILE A 11 -104.83 1.75 -72.11
N ASP A 12 -105.99 2.37 -71.88
CA ASP A 12 -106.17 3.37 -70.82
C ASP A 12 -106.12 2.75 -69.41
N SER A 13 -106.52 1.49 -69.25
CA SER A 13 -106.42 0.77 -67.97
C SER A 13 -104.97 0.40 -67.66
N GLU A 14 -104.25 -0.16 -68.64
CA GLU A 14 -102.84 -0.52 -68.51
C GLU A 14 -101.96 0.71 -68.29
N MET A 15 -102.25 1.83 -68.97
CA MET A 15 -101.54 3.08 -68.74
C MET A 15 -101.83 3.67 -67.35
N ARG A 16 -103.06 3.53 -66.82
CA ARG A 16 -103.37 3.95 -65.44
C ARG A 16 -102.66 3.07 -64.42
N GLU A 17 -102.53 1.78 -64.67
CA GLU A 17 -101.78 0.86 -63.82
C GLU A 17 -100.29 1.18 -63.83
N LEU A 18 -99.70 1.43 -65.01
CA LEU A 18 -98.30 1.85 -65.13
C LEU A 18 -98.03 3.20 -64.44
N VAL A 19 -98.95 4.16 -64.56
CA VAL A 19 -98.88 5.45 -63.85
C VAL A 19 -99.01 5.25 -62.33
N SER A 20 -99.84 4.31 -61.88
CA SER A 20 -99.95 3.96 -60.46
C SER A 20 -98.66 3.35 -59.94
N ILE A 21 -98.07 2.40 -60.67
CA ILE A 21 -96.79 1.77 -60.31
C ILE A 21 -95.66 2.81 -60.31
N MET A 22 -95.59 3.69 -61.32
CA MET A 22 -94.60 4.76 -61.35
C MET A 22 -94.78 5.75 -60.19
N ARG A 23 -96.02 6.03 -59.79
CA ARG A 23 -96.31 6.89 -58.64
C ARG A 23 -95.97 6.23 -57.32
N GLU A 24 -96.24 4.93 -57.19
CA GLU A 24 -95.88 4.13 -56.01
C GLU A 24 -94.36 4.01 -55.89
N ALA A 25 -93.65 3.68 -56.98
CA ALA A 25 -92.20 3.66 -57.04
C ALA A 25 -91.57 5.04 -56.75
N SER A 26 -92.16 6.11 -57.28
CA SER A 26 -91.72 7.48 -56.99
C SER A 26 -92.00 7.89 -55.54
N SER A 27 -93.00 7.32 -54.88
CA SER A 27 -93.30 7.60 -53.48
C SER A 27 -92.44 6.76 -52.51
N ALA A 28 -92.06 5.55 -52.93
CA ALA A 28 -91.14 4.69 -52.20
C ALA A 28 -89.70 5.20 -52.27
N LEU A 29 -89.35 5.92 -53.33
CA LEU A 29 -88.05 6.54 -53.50
C LEU A 29 -88.06 7.95 -52.89
N ASP A 30 -88.05 8.07 -51.56
CA ASP A 30 -87.90 9.38 -50.89
C ASP A 30 -86.45 9.86 -51.03
N PRO A 31 -86.17 10.90 -51.84
CA PRO A 31 -84.82 11.43 -51.99
C PRO A 31 -84.34 12.08 -50.69
N THR A 32 -85.25 12.48 -49.80
CA THR A 32 -84.96 13.14 -48.53
C THR A 32 -84.30 12.18 -47.55
N GLU A 33 -84.75 10.92 -47.50
CA GLU A 33 -84.16 9.87 -46.68
C GLU A 33 -82.73 9.54 -47.13
N ASN A 34 -82.52 9.39 -48.44
CA ASN A 34 -81.19 9.16 -49.01
C ASN A 34 -80.22 10.31 -48.73
N VAL A 35 -80.68 11.56 -48.77
CA VAL A 35 -79.87 12.74 -48.42
C VAL A 35 -79.47 12.71 -46.94
N LYS A 36 -80.38 12.32 -46.03
CA LYS A 36 -80.07 12.18 -44.60
C LYS A 36 -78.99 11.12 -44.36
N ILE A 37 -79.11 9.96 -45.00
CA ILE A 37 -78.12 8.88 -44.92
C ILE A 37 -76.74 9.38 -45.40
N VAL A 38 -76.69 10.13 -46.51
CA VAL A 38 -75.43 10.70 -47.00
C VAL A 38 -74.84 11.71 -46.02
N MET A 39 -75.66 12.55 -45.39
CA MET A 39 -75.20 13.48 -44.36
C MET A 39 -74.66 12.77 -43.12
N GLU A 40 -75.32 11.71 -42.66
CA GLU A 40 -74.85 10.87 -41.55
C GLU A 40 -73.52 10.19 -41.90
N ILE A 41 -73.39 9.65 -43.11
CA ILE A 41 -72.12 9.08 -43.60
C ILE A 41 -71.02 10.14 -43.62
N GLN A 42 -71.31 11.36 -44.08
CA GLN A 42 -70.33 12.46 -44.07
C GLN A 42 -69.90 12.83 -42.65
N GLU A 43 -70.82 12.85 -41.69
CA GLU A 43 -70.49 13.12 -40.29
C GLU A 43 -69.63 12.02 -39.67
N ILE A 44 -69.96 10.76 -39.95
CA ILE A 44 -69.15 9.59 -39.54
C ILE A 44 -67.75 9.68 -40.16
N MET A 45 -67.66 9.98 -41.46
CA MET A 45 -66.39 10.13 -42.16
C MET A 45 -65.54 11.26 -41.58
N LYS A 46 -66.15 12.43 -41.30
CA LYS A 46 -65.46 13.57 -40.68
C LYS A 46 -64.96 13.23 -39.28
N THR A 47 -65.77 12.55 -38.48
CA THR A 47 -65.39 12.10 -37.13
C THR A 47 -64.25 11.10 -37.19
N ARG A 48 -64.33 10.14 -38.12
CA ARG A 48 -63.29 9.12 -38.36
C ARG A 48 -61.98 9.73 -38.86
N GLU A 49 -62.04 10.72 -39.75
CA GLU A 49 -60.86 11.43 -40.20
C GLU A 49 -60.21 12.21 -39.05
N GLY A 50 -61.01 12.84 -38.19
CA GLY A 50 -60.53 13.50 -36.98
C GLY A 50 -59.81 12.53 -36.03
N SER A 51 -60.40 11.36 -35.78
CA SER A 51 -59.79 10.34 -34.92
C SER A 51 -58.52 9.74 -35.52
N TRP A 52 -58.52 9.47 -36.83
CA TRP A 52 -57.31 9.02 -37.53
C TRP A 52 -56.19 10.04 -37.48
N ARG A 53 -56.48 11.32 -37.72
CA ARG A 53 -55.46 12.38 -37.60
C ARG A 53 -54.91 12.45 -36.18
N ALA A 54 -55.77 12.42 -35.17
CA ALA A 54 -55.35 12.41 -33.77
C ALA A 54 -54.47 11.21 -33.43
N GLU A 55 -54.84 10.01 -33.87
CA GLU A 55 -54.06 8.79 -33.64
C GLU A 55 -52.70 8.84 -34.37
N THR A 56 -52.67 9.34 -35.61
CA THR A 56 -51.41 9.47 -36.36
C THR A 56 -50.46 10.49 -35.74
N GLU A 57 -50.98 11.63 -35.26
CA GLU A 57 -50.15 12.63 -34.58
C GLU A 57 -49.70 12.13 -33.20
N LYS A 58 -50.53 11.39 -32.47
CA LYS A 58 -50.14 10.72 -31.23
C LYS A 58 -49.02 9.70 -31.48
N ALA A 59 -49.18 8.80 -32.44
CA ALA A 59 -48.17 7.80 -32.79
C ALA A 59 -46.84 8.46 -33.23
N LYS A 60 -46.91 9.56 -33.99
CA LYS A 60 -45.74 10.34 -34.40
C LYS A 60 -45.06 11.04 -33.22
N ALA A 61 -45.82 11.58 -32.28
CA ALA A 61 -45.29 12.17 -31.06
C ALA A 61 -44.60 11.11 -30.19
N GLU A 62 -45.23 9.95 -30.02
CA GLU A 62 -44.65 8.80 -29.29
C GLU A 62 -43.36 8.31 -29.95
N ALA A 63 -43.34 8.18 -31.29
CA ALA A 63 -42.14 7.79 -32.03
C ALA A 63 -40.99 8.79 -31.85
N ARG A 64 -41.28 10.10 -31.84
CA ARG A 64 -40.28 11.15 -31.58
C ARG A 64 -39.75 11.07 -30.15
N ALA A 65 -40.64 10.96 -29.16
CA ALA A 65 -40.25 10.84 -27.76
C ALA A 65 -39.38 9.59 -27.52
N ALA A 66 -39.74 8.45 -28.12
CA ALA A 66 -38.94 7.23 -28.05
C ALA A 66 -37.57 7.40 -28.72
N ALA A 67 -37.50 8.08 -29.87
CA ALA A 67 -36.24 8.35 -30.55
C ALA A 67 -35.31 9.27 -29.73
N GLU A 68 -35.84 10.31 -29.10
CA GLU A 68 -35.10 11.21 -28.21
C GLU A 68 -34.63 10.51 -26.95
N ALA A 69 -35.48 9.69 -26.33
CA ALA A 69 -35.12 8.87 -25.18
C ALA A 69 -34.01 7.87 -25.54
N HIS A 70 -34.10 7.22 -26.70
CA HIS A 70 -33.06 6.31 -27.19
C HIS A 70 -31.76 7.05 -27.49
N HIS A 71 -31.81 8.24 -28.09
CA HIS A 71 -30.62 9.06 -28.33
C HIS A 71 -29.94 9.46 -27.01
N SER A 72 -30.72 9.89 -26.03
CA SER A 72 -30.24 10.27 -24.71
C SER A 72 -29.64 9.07 -23.96
N ALA A 73 -30.31 7.92 -24.00
CA ALA A 73 -29.79 6.67 -23.45
C ALA A 73 -28.50 6.22 -24.15
N ARG A 74 -28.40 6.39 -25.47
CA ARG A 74 -27.18 6.10 -26.23
C ARG A 74 -26.03 7.00 -25.77
N ILE A 75 -26.26 8.30 -25.63
CA ILE A 75 -25.24 9.23 -25.14
C ILE A 75 -24.84 8.88 -23.70
N ALA A 76 -25.80 8.56 -22.84
CA ALA A 76 -25.54 8.19 -21.45
C ALA A 76 -24.84 6.83 -21.30
N SER A 77 -25.07 5.90 -22.22
CA SER A 77 -24.41 4.59 -22.26
C SER A 77 -22.98 4.66 -22.82
N LEU A 78 -22.64 5.73 -23.53
CA LEU A 78 -21.27 5.97 -23.95
C LEU A 78 -20.46 6.48 -22.75
N ARG A 79 -19.21 6.02 -22.65
CA ARG A 79 -18.30 6.47 -21.59
C ARG A 79 -18.14 8.00 -21.69
N PRO A 80 -18.31 8.76 -20.59
CA PRO A 80 -18.11 10.20 -20.62
C PRO A 80 -16.67 10.53 -21.05
N PRO A 81 -16.47 11.59 -21.85
CA PRO A 81 -15.14 11.95 -22.38
C PRO A 81 -14.15 12.39 -21.30
N ASN A 82 -14.62 12.64 -20.08
CA ASN A 82 -13.78 13.03 -18.93
C ASN A 82 -13.27 11.82 -18.11
N VAL A 83 -13.64 10.59 -18.50
CA VAL A 83 -13.14 9.37 -17.85
C VAL A 83 -11.99 8.82 -18.69
N PRO A 84 -10.88 8.38 -18.08
CA PRO A 84 -9.78 7.76 -18.80
C PRO A 84 -10.23 6.63 -19.73
N SER A 85 -9.52 6.48 -20.85
CA SER A 85 -9.69 5.31 -21.71
C SER A 85 -9.39 4.03 -20.92
N GLU A 86 -9.92 2.90 -21.38
CA GLU A 86 -9.74 1.61 -20.70
C GLU A 86 -8.27 1.26 -20.58
N ASP A 87 -7.51 1.49 -21.64
CA ASP A 87 -6.06 1.33 -21.66
C ASP A 87 -5.35 2.26 -20.65
N GLN A 88 -5.78 3.52 -20.53
CA GLN A 88 -5.21 4.44 -19.54
C GLN A 88 -5.55 4.01 -18.11
N GLN A 89 -6.77 3.54 -17.87
CA GLN A 89 -7.17 3.04 -16.56
C GLN A 89 -6.42 1.77 -16.19
N ALA A 90 -6.29 0.81 -17.12
CA ALA A 90 -5.51 -0.40 -16.93
C ALA A 90 -4.04 -0.10 -16.62
N ARG A 91 -3.42 0.81 -17.39
CA ARG A 91 -2.05 1.27 -17.12
C ARG A 91 -1.91 1.95 -15.76
N THR A 92 -2.91 2.75 -15.37
CA THR A 92 -2.91 3.42 -14.06
C THR A 92 -3.02 2.40 -12.93
N ILE A 93 -3.88 1.39 -13.06
CA ILE A 93 -4.03 0.30 -12.09
C ILE A 93 -2.72 -0.48 -11.98
N SER A 94 -2.14 -0.93 -13.11
CA SER A 94 -0.86 -1.66 -13.10
C SER A 94 0.27 -0.84 -12.49
N SER A 95 0.34 0.46 -12.79
CA SER A 95 1.33 1.36 -12.16
C SER A 95 1.11 1.50 -10.66
N LEU A 96 -0.14 1.49 -10.19
CA LEU A 96 -0.49 1.58 -8.78
C LEU A 96 -0.09 0.29 -8.05
N ASP A 97 -0.38 -0.86 -8.66
CA ASP A 97 -0.02 -2.19 -8.13
C ASP A 97 1.50 -2.35 -7.99
N GLU A 98 2.26 -1.92 -8.99
CA GLU A 98 3.72 -1.89 -8.91
C GLU A 98 4.22 -0.97 -7.80
N ALA A 99 3.60 0.20 -7.64
CA ALA A 99 3.95 1.13 -6.56
C ALA A 99 3.65 0.54 -5.19
N GLN A 100 2.49 -0.13 -5.04
CA GLN A 100 2.12 -0.82 -3.82
C GLN A 100 3.13 -1.93 -3.47
N PHE A 101 3.51 -2.75 -4.46
CA PHE A 101 4.52 -3.79 -4.26
C PHE A 101 5.88 -3.22 -3.83
N ARG A 102 6.33 -2.12 -4.47
CA ARG A 102 7.56 -1.42 -4.10
C ARG A 102 7.52 -0.91 -2.66
N VAL A 103 6.39 -0.34 -2.22
CA VAL A 103 6.22 0.16 -0.85
C VAL A 103 6.26 -0.99 0.15
N ILE A 104 5.53 -2.08 -0.10
CA ILE A 104 5.52 -3.25 0.78
C ILE A 104 6.93 -3.84 0.91
N LYS A 105 7.66 -3.96 -0.20
CA LYS A 105 9.04 -4.42 -0.17
C LYS A 105 9.94 -3.49 0.66
N ALA A 106 9.84 -2.18 0.46
CA ALA A 106 10.61 -1.20 1.21
C ALA A 106 10.31 -1.24 2.71
N ILE A 107 9.05 -1.49 3.09
CA ILE A 107 8.66 -1.69 4.50
C ILE A 107 9.34 -2.94 5.05
N ASN A 108 9.27 -4.07 4.35
CA ASN A 108 9.88 -5.32 4.82
C ASN A 108 11.41 -5.20 4.94
N ASP A 109 12.07 -4.57 3.96
CA ASP A 109 13.51 -4.31 4.01
C ASP A 109 13.87 -3.40 5.22
N ALA A 110 13.07 -2.38 5.50
CA ALA A 110 13.26 -1.50 6.66
C ALA A 110 13.01 -2.22 8.01
N GLU A 111 11.99 -3.07 8.09
CA GLU A 111 11.70 -3.91 9.26
C GLU A 111 12.84 -4.91 9.52
N GLY A 112 13.41 -5.50 8.47
CA GLY A 112 14.58 -6.38 8.57
C GLY A 112 15.80 -5.66 9.16
N VAL A 113 16.10 -4.44 8.67
CA VAL A 113 17.18 -3.61 9.21
C VAL A 113 16.90 -3.21 10.67
N LEU A 114 15.67 -2.84 10.99
CA LEU A 114 15.26 -2.49 12.35
C LEU A 114 15.46 -3.68 13.29
N SER A 115 15.04 -4.88 12.88
CA SER A 115 15.22 -6.12 13.65
C SER A 115 16.70 -6.42 13.91
N SER A 116 17.57 -6.29 12.89
CA SER A 116 19.01 -6.47 13.06
C SER A 116 19.59 -5.49 14.09
N ARG A 117 19.26 -4.20 13.97
CA ARG A 117 19.74 -3.17 14.90
C ARG A 117 19.20 -3.36 16.31
N GLN A 118 17.95 -3.79 16.45
CA GLN A 118 17.34 -4.11 17.74
C GLN A 118 18.13 -5.26 18.40
N ASN A 119 18.46 -6.30 17.64
CA ASN A 119 19.25 -7.44 18.14
C ASN A 119 20.68 -7.04 18.51
N GLU A 120 21.35 -6.23 17.70
CA GLU A 120 22.67 -5.68 18.01
C GLU A 120 22.64 -4.85 19.29
N ARG A 121 21.60 -4.01 19.47
CA ARG A 121 21.42 -3.22 20.69
C ARG A 121 21.21 -4.10 21.92
N VAL A 122 20.45 -5.18 21.79
CA VAL A 122 20.27 -6.16 22.88
C VAL A 122 21.60 -6.81 23.23
N ARG A 123 22.37 -7.28 22.24
CA ARG A 123 23.71 -7.86 22.46
C ARG A 123 24.66 -6.89 23.15
N ALA A 124 24.78 -5.67 22.64
CA ALA A 124 25.62 -4.64 23.23
C ALA A 124 25.23 -4.31 24.67
N ARG A 125 23.92 -4.34 24.99
CA ARG A 125 23.43 -4.11 26.35
C ARG A 125 23.73 -5.29 27.28
N THR A 126 23.63 -6.52 26.78
CA THR A 126 24.05 -7.72 27.52
C THR A 126 25.54 -7.70 27.80
N ASP A 127 26.36 -7.38 26.78
CA ASP A 127 27.81 -7.28 26.93
C ASP A 127 28.17 -6.19 27.94
N LEU A 128 27.55 -5.00 27.84
CA LEU A 128 27.75 -3.91 28.81
C LEU A 128 27.43 -4.36 30.23
N GLY A 129 26.28 -5.01 30.46
CA GLY A 129 25.94 -5.54 31.78
C GLY A 129 26.93 -6.58 32.29
N SER A 130 27.51 -7.40 31.38
CA SER A 130 28.56 -8.35 31.74
C SER A 130 29.86 -7.65 32.17
N TRP A 131 30.22 -6.53 31.53
CA TRP A 131 31.39 -5.73 31.90
C TRP A 131 31.16 -4.93 33.19
N GLU A 132 29.97 -4.38 33.40
CA GLU A 132 29.60 -3.67 34.64
C GLU A 132 29.60 -4.59 35.86
N THR A 133 29.27 -5.87 35.68
CA THR A 133 29.27 -6.87 36.77
C THR A 133 30.67 -7.42 37.04
N LYS A 134 31.62 -7.24 36.12
CA LYS A 134 32.96 -7.79 36.23
C LYS A 134 33.82 -6.90 37.13
N ASP A 135 34.08 -7.37 38.35
CA ASP A 135 35.00 -6.70 39.26
C ASP A 135 36.45 -7.02 38.87
N VAL A 136 37.11 -6.04 38.26
CA VAL A 136 38.50 -6.16 37.80
C VAL A 136 39.46 -6.30 38.97
N ASP A 137 39.14 -5.72 40.13
CA ASP A 137 40.03 -5.77 41.29
C ASP A 137 40.06 -7.17 41.92
N GLU A 138 38.91 -7.87 41.94
CA GLU A 138 38.82 -9.26 42.40
C GLU A 138 39.47 -10.24 41.40
N ASP A 139 39.25 -10.06 40.09
CA ASP A 139 39.85 -10.90 39.04
C ASP A 139 41.39 -10.74 39.00
N VAL A 140 41.91 -9.52 39.18
CA VAL A 140 43.36 -9.25 39.23
C VAL A 140 43.97 -9.74 40.54
N ALA A 141 43.30 -9.54 41.68
CA ALA A 141 43.79 -10.03 42.97
C ALA A 141 43.81 -11.55 43.07
N SER A 142 42.88 -12.24 42.41
CA SER A 142 42.82 -13.71 42.38
C SER A 142 43.78 -14.34 41.36
N GLY A 143 44.09 -13.63 40.26
CA GLY A 143 44.95 -14.13 39.18
C GLY A 143 46.43 -13.73 39.29
N LEU A 144 46.76 -12.59 39.90
CA LEU A 144 48.13 -12.13 40.07
C LEU A 144 48.63 -12.34 41.51
N ASP A 145 49.63 -13.21 41.65
CA ASP A 145 50.43 -13.27 42.88
C ASP A 145 51.24 -11.97 43.02
N ALA A 146 50.74 -11.08 43.87
CA ALA A 146 51.37 -9.79 44.17
C ALA A 146 52.83 -9.95 44.66
N ASN A 147 53.16 -11.06 45.30
CA ASN A 147 54.54 -11.32 45.72
C ASN A 147 55.43 -11.70 44.53
N ALA A 148 54.94 -12.53 43.61
CA ALA A 148 55.67 -12.85 42.38
C ALA A 148 55.95 -11.60 41.53
N LEU A 149 54.97 -10.69 41.43
CA LEU A 149 55.17 -9.38 40.77
C LEU A 149 56.21 -8.52 41.49
N ARG A 150 56.11 -8.38 42.80
CA ARG A 150 57.08 -7.59 43.59
C ARG A 150 58.48 -8.15 43.43
N ILE A 151 58.64 -9.48 43.50
CA ILE A 151 59.93 -10.14 43.29
C ILE A 151 60.45 -9.89 41.87
N ARG A 152 59.59 -9.96 40.85
CA ARG A 152 59.98 -9.69 39.46
C ARG A 152 60.39 -8.22 39.29
N LEU A 153 59.62 -7.28 39.82
CA LEU A 153 59.92 -5.86 39.76
C LEU A 153 61.24 -5.54 40.48
N SER A 154 61.46 -6.12 41.67
CA SER A 154 62.74 -5.97 42.38
C SER A 154 63.92 -6.52 41.58
N LYS A 155 63.76 -7.64 40.88
CA LYS A 155 64.80 -8.19 40.00
C LYS A 155 65.05 -7.32 38.76
N GLU A 156 64.00 -6.77 38.16
CA GLU A 156 64.10 -5.86 37.01
C GLU A 156 64.74 -4.52 37.42
N LEU A 157 64.54 -4.06 38.65
CA LEU A 157 65.24 -2.94 39.28
C LEU A 157 66.70 -3.26 39.66
N GLY A 158 67.21 -4.45 39.34
CA GLY A 158 68.60 -4.82 39.60
C GLY A 158 68.89 -5.40 40.98
N PHE A 159 67.88 -5.59 41.84
CA PHE A 159 68.03 -6.22 43.15
C PHE A 159 67.86 -7.74 43.06
N GLU A 160 68.96 -8.48 43.14
CA GLU A 160 68.97 -9.94 43.07
C GLU A 160 69.35 -10.55 44.44
N PRO A 161 68.40 -11.18 45.15
CA PRO A 161 68.68 -11.80 46.44
C PRO A 161 69.48 -13.10 46.26
N VAL A 162 70.59 -13.23 47.00
CA VAL A 162 71.39 -14.45 47.02
C VAL A 162 71.02 -15.28 48.24
N LEU A 163 70.48 -16.47 47.97
CA LEU A 163 70.10 -17.44 48.98
C LEU A 163 71.33 -18.23 49.43
N ASP A 164 71.52 -18.33 50.75
CA ASP A 164 72.53 -19.19 51.33
C ASP A 164 72.06 -20.66 51.31
N LYS A 165 72.80 -21.51 50.59
CA LYS A 165 72.44 -22.92 50.34
C LYS A 165 72.16 -23.77 51.60
N PRO A 166 72.85 -23.60 52.75
CA PRO A 166 72.59 -24.41 53.94
C PRO A 166 71.42 -23.92 54.83
N THR A 167 71.03 -22.65 54.78
CA THR A 167 69.98 -22.10 55.68
C THR A 167 68.73 -21.59 54.96
N GLY A 168 68.77 -21.44 53.63
CA GLY A 168 67.64 -20.94 52.85
C GLY A 168 67.27 -19.48 53.16
N LYS A 169 68.12 -18.77 53.90
CA LYS A 169 67.94 -17.35 54.23
C LYS A 169 68.66 -16.47 53.23
N ILE A 170 68.13 -15.27 53.00
CA ILE A 170 68.77 -14.27 52.16
C ILE A 170 69.87 -13.62 52.99
N THR A 171 71.12 -13.93 52.66
CA THR A 171 72.30 -13.47 53.41
C THR A 171 72.96 -12.28 52.71
N LYS A 172 72.87 -12.21 51.39
CA LYS A 172 73.47 -11.16 50.56
C LYS A 172 72.49 -10.73 49.48
N MET A 173 72.59 -9.48 49.05
CA MET A 173 71.86 -8.94 47.91
C MET A 173 72.85 -8.40 46.89
N ILE A 174 72.69 -8.79 45.63
CA ILE A 174 73.43 -8.20 44.51
C ILE A 174 72.60 -7.04 44.00
N VAL A 175 73.23 -5.87 43.85
CA VAL A 175 72.63 -4.67 43.28
C VAL A 175 73.33 -4.40 41.96
N ARG A 176 72.55 -4.36 40.87
CA ARG A 176 73.04 -3.92 39.57
C ARG A 176 72.69 -2.46 39.37
N ASN A 177 73.67 -1.68 38.93
CA ASN A 177 73.49 -0.27 38.62
C ASN A 177 72.64 -0.09 37.34
N ASP A 178 72.02 1.07 37.17
CA ASP A 178 71.10 1.38 36.05
C ASP A 178 71.76 1.20 34.67
N ASP A 179 73.07 1.46 34.57
CA ASP A 179 73.86 1.28 33.35
C ASP A 179 74.35 -0.18 33.12
N ASN A 180 74.03 -1.09 34.04
CA ASN A 180 74.36 -2.52 34.00
C ASN A 180 75.86 -2.83 33.84
N THR A 181 76.73 -1.87 34.18
CA THR A 181 78.19 -1.94 34.08
C THR A 181 78.85 -2.42 35.37
N ASP A 182 78.28 -2.04 36.53
CA ASP A 182 78.82 -2.37 37.86
C ASP A 182 77.81 -3.18 38.68
N MET A 183 78.32 -4.18 39.41
CA MET A 183 77.57 -5.02 40.34
C MET A 183 78.17 -4.89 41.74
N ASP A 184 77.36 -4.45 42.70
CA ASP A 184 77.74 -4.39 44.11
C ASP A 184 77.09 -5.52 44.91
N VAL A 185 77.79 -6.03 45.93
CA VAL A 185 77.32 -7.12 46.79
C VAL A 185 77.17 -6.59 48.20
N VAL A 186 75.93 -6.37 48.62
CA VAL A 186 75.59 -5.89 49.96
C VAL A 186 75.30 -7.08 50.88
N GLU A 187 76.06 -7.21 51.97
CA GLU A 187 75.79 -8.19 53.02
C GLU A 187 74.70 -7.68 53.96
N LEU A 188 73.67 -8.51 54.17
CA LEU A 188 72.48 -8.14 54.96
C LEU A 188 72.63 -8.47 56.45
N THR A 189 73.74 -9.08 56.85
CA THR A 189 73.95 -9.57 58.22
C THR A 189 74.62 -8.51 59.10
N GLY A 190 73.95 -8.13 60.20
CA GLY A 190 74.54 -7.32 61.27
C GLY A 190 74.37 -5.79 61.14
N LEU A 191 73.58 -5.32 60.17
CA LEU A 191 73.25 -3.90 59.97
C LEU A 191 71.78 -3.62 60.30
N SER A 192 71.45 -2.38 60.65
CA SER A 192 70.05 -1.96 60.83
C SER A 192 69.33 -1.87 59.47
N GLU A 193 68.01 -2.06 59.47
CA GLU A 193 67.20 -2.02 58.24
C GLU A 193 67.38 -0.70 57.46
N PHE A 194 67.58 0.41 58.18
CA PHE A 194 67.83 1.73 57.60
C PHE A 194 69.19 1.80 56.88
N GLU A 195 70.25 1.28 57.50
CA GLU A 195 71.59 1.26 56.91
C GLU A 195 71.66 0.34 55.70
N ILE A 196 70.95 -0.79 55.74
CA ILE A 196 70.82 -1.72 54.62
C ILE A 196 70.11 -1.02 53.45
N ALA A 197 68.98 -0.37 53.71
CA ALA A 197 68.22 0.33 52.67
C ALA A 197 69.07 1.43 51.98
N ASN A 198 69.78 2.25 52.76
CA ASN A 198 70.63 3.29 52.19
C ASN A 198 71.74 2.71 51.32
N ARG A 199 72.44 1.66 51.78
CA ARG A 199 73.50 1.01 50.98
C ARG A 199 73.00 0.40 49.68
N LEU A 200 71.81 -0.20 49.72
CA LEU A 200 71.18 -0.78 48.53
C LEU A 200 70.82 0.32 47.51
N TRP A 201 70.29 1.44 47.95
CA TRP A 201 69.95 2.56 47.07
C TRP A 201 71.17 3.35 46.59
N GLU A 202 72.22 3.47 47.41
CA GLU A 202 73.50 4.05 47.02
C GLU A 202 74.19 3.23 45.93
N GLY A 203 74.17 1.89 46.03
CA GLY A 203 74.72 1.01 45.00
C GLY A 203 73.88 0.92 43.72
N ALA A 204 72.58 1.22 43.81
CA ALA A 204 71.68 1.23 42.65
C ALA A 204 71.72 2.54 41.86
N THR A 205 72.17 3.64 42.46
CA THR A 205 72.18 4.96 41.83
C THR A 205 73.59 5.30 41.32
N THR A 206 73.73 5.55 40.02
CA THR A 206 74.91 6.25 39.49
C THR A 206 74.93 7.65 40.09
N VAL A 207 75.81 7.91 41.05
CA VAL A 207 76.20 9.28 41.35
C VAL A 207 76.95 9.79 40.12
N ASP A 208 76.23 10.49 39.24
CA ASP A 208 76.84 11.38 38.25
C ASP A 208 77.72 12.36 39.02
N GLN A 209 79.00 12.04 39.19
CA GLN A 209 79.96 13.01 39.68
C GLN A 209 80.05 14.10 38.62
N PRO A 210 79.66 15.35 38.91
CA PRO A 210 79.83 16.43 37.96
C PRO A 210 81.34 16.63 37.77
N THR A 211 81.84 16.22 36.61
CA THR A 211 83.19 16.52 36.17
C THR A 211 83.36 18.03 36.17
N SER A 212 84.31 18.51 36.98
CA SER A 212 84.68 19.92 37.15
C SER A 212 85.20 20.56 35.86
#